data_AF-A0A926GUE0-F1
#
_entry.id   AF-A0A926GUE0-F1
#
_cell.length_a   1.000
_cell.length_b   1.000
_cell.length_c   1.000
_cell.angle_alpha   90.00
_cell.angle_beta   90.00
_cell.angle_gamma   90.00
#
_symmetry.space_group_name_H-M   'P 1'
#
loop_
_entity.id
_entity.type
_entity.pdbx_description
1 polymer ?
#
loop_
_entity_poly.entity_id
_entity_poly.type
_entity_poly.pdbx_seq_one_letter_code
_entity_poly.pdbx_strand_id
1 'polypeptide(L)'
;RYKSITPRMLLAHTSGFPNFRWINEDGKLDIKFAPGSKYSYSGEGINLLQFVVEEAMKKKVGDMVQDRIFTPFGMTRTSMKWESRFEDDYAIGYDEAQKPLGHDKRENPRAAGSMDTTISDYARFVSAVMQSKGLGARFKSEMLKPQIAIFSKYQFPTPPRETTDENRAIELSYGLGWGLFRSPYGKAYFKEGHDDGWENHSVCFADKKIAIILMSNSSNGDSIFKELLETLIQDKHTPWKWENYKPYNQVN
;
A
#
# COMPACT_ATOMS: atom_id res chain seq x y z
N ARG A 1 -24.58 -8.75 -7.99
CA ARG A 1 -23.51 -8.70 -6.96
C ARG A 1 -22.74 -7.37 -7.02
N TYR A 2 -22.26 -6.90 -8.17
CA TYR A 2 -21.51 -5.63 -8.26
C TYR A 2 -22.24 -4.39 -7.68
N LYS A 3 -23.57 -4.36 -7.76
CA LYS A 3 -24.41 -3.25 -7.23
C LYS A 3 -24.27 -3.01 -5.72
N SER A 4 -23.74 -3.97 -4.95
CA SER A 4 -23.52 -3.79 -3.50
C SER A 4 -22.12 -3.28 -3.16
N ILE A 5 -21.23 -3.14 -4.14
CA ILE A 5 -19.86 -2.65 -3.94
C ILE A 5 -19.91 -1.15 -3.68
N THR A 6 -19.19 -0.70 -2.65
CA THR A 6 -19.10 0.72 -2.26
C THR A 6 -17.66 1.21 -2.30
N PRO A 7 -17.40 2.53 -2.43
CA PRO A 7 -16.06 3.09 -2.33
C PRO A 7 -15.31 2.67 -1.06
N ARG A 8 -16.04 2.51 0.07
CA ARG A 8 -15.49 2.02 1.33
C ARG A 8 -14.95 0.60 1.21
N MET A 9 -15.68 -0.29 0.54
CA MET A 9 -15.23 -1.67 0.26
C MET A 9 -14.02 -1.71 -0.68
N LEU A 10 -13.92 -0.76 -1.62
CA LEU A 10 -12.77 -0.66 -2.52
C LEU A 10 -11.50 -0.26 -1.75
N LEU A 11 -11.59 0.74 -0.87
CA LEU A 11 -10.49 1.18 0.01
C LEU A 11 -10.08 0.14 1.06
N ALA A 12 -11.02 -0.71 1.50
CA ALA A 12 -10.79 -1.74 2.50
C ALA A 12 -10.43 -3.11 1.91
N HIS A 13 -10.28 -3.22 0.59
CA HIS A 13 -10.04 -4.48 -0.12
C HIS A 13 -11.06 -5.60 0.21
N THR A 14 -12.35 -5.24 0.25
CA THR A 14 -13.46 -6.18 0.48
C THR A 14 -14.43 -6.22 -0.70
N SER A 15 -13.99 -5.85 -1.90
CA SER A 15 -14.85 -5.83 -3.10
C SER A 15 -15.27 -7.22 -3.59
N GLY A 16 -14.48 -8.25 -3.26
CA GLY A 16 -14.62 -9.58 -3.85
C GLY A 16 -13.85 -9.78 -5.15
N PHE A 17 -13.15 -8.76 -5.64
CA PHE A 17 -12.35 -8.86 -6.87
C PHE A 17 -11.01 -9.59 -6.65
N PRO A 18 -10.42 -10.18 -7.70
CA PRO A 18 -9.01 -10.60 -7.68
C PRO A 18 -8.08 -9.38 -7.51
N ASN A 19 -6.78 -9.62 -7.32
CA ASN A 19 -5.79 -8.53 -7.35
C ASN A 19 -5.84 -7.81 -8.70
N PHE A 20 -5.61 -8.57 -9.77
CA PHE A 20 -5.71 -8.13 -11.15
C PHE A 20 -6.47 -9.15 -12.02
N ARG A 21 -7.27 -8.68 -12.97
CA ARG A 21 -8.12 -9.55 -13.80
C ARG A 21 -7.33 -10.54 -14.66
N TRP A 22 -6.10 -10.20 -15.05
CA TRP A 22 -5.24 -11.08 -15.87
C TRP A 22 -4.70 -12.29 -15.10
N ILE A 23 -4.89 -12.34 -13.77
CA ILE A 23 -4.59 -13.52 -12.95
C ILE A 23 -5.66 -14.61 -13.15
N ASN A 24 -6.86 -14.24 -13.60
CA ASN A 24 -7.89 -15.21 -13.95
C ASN A 24 -7.54 -15.90 -15.26
N GLU A 25 -7.88 -17.19 -15.37
CA GLU A 25 -7.62 -18.01 -16.57
C GLU A 25 -8.22 -17.41 -17.86
N ASP A 26 -9.38 -16.75 -17.75
CA ASP A 26 -10.04 -16.09 -18.88
C ASP A 26 -9.68 -14.61 -19.04
N GLY A 27 -8.83 -14.07 -18.15
CA GLY A 27 -8.43 -12.66 -18.11
C GLY A 27 -9.55 -11.68 -17.76
N LYS A 28 -10.73 -12.14 -17.35
CA LYS A 28 -11.91 -11.29 -17.09
C LYS A 28 -12.05 -10.95 -15.63
N LEU A 29 -12.62 -9.79 -15.33
CA LEU A 29 -12.93 -9.40 -13.96
C LEU A 29 -14.17 -10.16 -13.46
N ASP A 30 -14.06 -10.80 -12.30
CA ASP A 30 -15.14 -11.50 -11.63
C ASP A 30 -15.21 -11.19 -10.13
N ILE A 31 -16.31 -11.59 -9.48
CA ILE A 31 -16.52 -11.43 -8.04
C ILE A 31 -16.36 -12.81 -7.38
N LYS A 32 -15.20 -13.04 -6.77
CA LYS A 32 -14.78 -14.30 -6.13
C LYS A 32 -15.57 -14.64 -4.87
N PHE A 33 -16.10 -13.64 -4.17
CA PHE A 33 -16.87 -13.82 -2.93
C PHE A 33 -17.83 -12.64 -2.68
N ALA A 34 -18.72 -12.75 -1.70
CA ALA A 34 -19.68 -11.70 -1.41
C ALA A 34 -18.97 -10.40 -0.97
N PRO A 35 -19.24 -9.24 -1.60
CA PRO A 35 -18.62 -7.98 -1.19
C PRO A 35 -18.84 -7.70 0.30
N GLY A 36 -17.78 -7.32 1.00
CA GLY A 36 -17.75 -7.08 2.44
C GLY A 36 -17.50 -8.32 3.31
N SER A 37 -17.54 -9.54 2.77
CA SER A 37 -17.50 -10.75 3.61
C SER A 37 -16.10 -11.13 4.09
N LYS A 38 -15.03 -10.71 3.40
CA LYS A 38 -13.63 -10.97 3.77
C LYS A 38 -12.68 -10.00 3.09
N TYR A 39 -11.47 -9.89 3.65
CA TYR A 39 -10.34 -9.20 3.05
C TYR A 39 -9.74 -10.01 1.88
N SER A 40 -9.41 -9.32 0.78
CA SER A 40 -8.64 -9.83 -0.36
C SER A 40 -8.06 -8.64 -1.11
N TYR A 41 -6.75 -8.41 -1.01
CA TYR A 41 -6.08 -7.28 -1.67
C TYR A 41 -6.48 -7.20 -3.15
N SER A 42 -6.83 -5.99 -3.60
CA SER A 42 -7.37 -5.80 -4.95
C SER A 42 -6.95 -4.48 -5.57
N GLY A 43 -5.94 -4.53 -6.44
CA GLY A 43 -5.58 -3.42 -7.31
C GLY A 43 -6.69 -3.07 -8.31
N GLU A 44 -7.50 -4.04 -8.77
CA GLU A 44 -8.72 -3.79 -9.56
C GLU A 44 -9.74 -2.96 -8.78
N GLY A 45 -9.90 -3.23 -7.48
CA GLY A 45 -10.76 -2.44 -6.60
C GLY A 45 -10.31 -0.98 -6.51
N ILE A 46 -9.00 -0.75 -6.37
CA ILE A 46 -8.42 0.60 -6.34
C ILE A 46 -8.55 1.32 -7.69
N ASN A 47 -8.32 0.61 -8.80
CA ASN A 47 -8.53 1.14 -10.15
C ASN A 47 -10.01 1.51 -10.41
N LEU A 48 -10.95 0.68 -9.95
CA LEU A 48 -12.37 1.02 -10.03
C LEU A 48 -12.69 2.27 -9.21
N LEU A 49 -12.08 2.42 -8.03
CA LEU A 49 -12.27 3.61 -7.21
C LEU A 49 -11.74 4.86 -7.92
N GLN A 50 -10.55 4.78 -8.54
CA GLN A 50 -10.05 5.86 -9.39
C GLN A 50 -11.08 6.25 -10.44
N PHE A 51 -11.59 5.29 -11.22
CA PHE A 51 -12.60 5.57 -12.24
C PHE A 51 -13.83 6.28 -11.67
N VAL A 52 -14.37 5.80 -10.54
CA VAL A 52 -15.53 6.40 -9.89
C VAL A 52 -15.24 7.83 -9.42
N VAL A 53 -14.08 8.09 -8.84
CA VAL A 53 -13.70 9.42 -8.35
C VAL A 53 -13.44 10.37 -9.52
N GLU A 54 -12.76 9.94 -10.57
CA GLU A 54 -12.53 10.77 -11.76
C GLU A 54 -13.84 11.14 -12.45
N GLU A 55 -14.78 10.21 -12.54
CA GLU A 55 -16.08 10.45 -13.15
C GLU A 55 -16.94 11.40 -12.31
N ALA A 56 -16.94 11.24 -10.98
CA ALA A 56 -17.68 12.11 -10.07
C ALA A 56 -17.10 13.53 -10.02
N MET A 57 -15.78 13.65 -10.06
CA MET A 57 -15.07 14.93 -9.93
C MET A 57 -14.78 15.61 -11.26
N LYS A 58 -14.99 14.92 -12.39
CA LYS A 58 -14.65 15.36 -13.74
C LYS A 58 -13.19 15.85 -13.84
N LYS A 59 -12.29 15.16 -13.12
CA LYS A 59 -10.86 15.50 -13.02
C LYS A 59 -10.03 14.24 -12.83
N LYS A 60 -8.85 14.19 -13.46
CA LYS A 60 -7.94 13.04 -13.34
C LYS A 60 -7.34 12.92 -11.95
N VAL A 61 -7.11 11.68 -11.49
CA VAL A 61 -6.59 11.44 -10.14
C VAL A 61 -5.21 12.06 -9.96
N GLY A 62 -4.34 11.98 -10.98
CA GLY A 62 -3.01 12.59 -10.98
C GLY A 62 -3.07 14.09 -10.69
N ASP A 63 -3.95 14.82 -11.37
CA ASP A 63 -4.15 16.26 -11.16
C ASP A 63 -4.75 16.55 -9.78
N MET A 64 -5.68 15.71 -9.31
CA MET A 64 -6.27 15.88 -7.98
C MET A 64 -5.24 15.71 -6.86
N VAL A 65 -4.37 14.70 -6.94
CA VAL A 65 -3.33 14.49 -5.92
C VAL A 65 -2.22 15.53 -6.05
N GLN A 66 -1.90 16.00 -7.25
CA GLN A 66 -0.98 17.12 -7.45
C GLN A 66 -1.45 18.37 -6.72
N ASP A 67 -2.72 18.75 -6.87
CA ASP A 67 -3.27 19.97 -6.29
C ASP A 67 -3.52 19.86 -4.79
N ARG A 68 -3.94 18.68 -4.31
CA ARG A 68 -4.41 18.51 -2.93
C ARG A 68 -3.38 17.94 -1.99
N ILE A 69 -2.33 17.29 -2.51
CA ILE A 69 -1.34 16.56 -1.71
C ILE A 69 0.07 16.99 -2.08
N PHE A 70 0.50 16.80 -3.33
CA PHE A 70 1.90 16.96 -3.68
C PHE A 70 2.36 18.43 -3.60
N THR A 71 1.61 19.34 -4.21
CA THR A 71 1.93 20.78 -4.17
C THR A 71 1.83 21.34 -2.74
N PRO A 72 0.74 21.13 -1.98
CA PRO A 72 0.62 21.68 -0.63
C PRO A 72 1.65 21.16 0.38
N PHE A 73 2.18 19.94 0.18
CA PHE A 73 3.20 19.36 1.05
C PHE A 73 4.61 19.45 0.50
N GLY A 74 4.83 20.17 -0.60
CA GLY A 74 6.16 20.37 -1.18
C GLY A 74 6.81 19.08 -1.66
N MET A 75 6.01 18.15 -2.18
CA MET A 75 6.48 16.89 -2.78
C MET A 75 6.89 17.13 -4.24
N THR A 76 7.93 17.95 -4.43
CA THR A 76 8.37 18.47 -5.74
C THR A 76 9.19 17.46 -6.56
N ARG A 77 9.30 16.21 -6.11
CA ARG A 77 9.88 15.06 -6.82
C ARG A 77 8.94 13.86 -6.78
N THR A 78 7.62 14.12 -6.80
CA THR A 78 6.57 13.11 -6.84
C THR A 78 5.62 13.35 -8.00
N SER A 79 5.18 12.29 -8.69
CA SER A 79 4.07 12.31 -9.66
C SER A 79 3.46 10.92 -9.83
N MET A 80 2.23 10.84 -10.35
CA MET A 80 1.59 9.57 -10.72
C MET A 80 1.86 9.13 -12.16
N LYS A 81 2.62 9.94 -12.91
CA LYS A 81 3.07 9.67 -14.27
C LYS A 81 4.51 10.14 -14.40
N TRP A 82 5.23 9.58 -15.36
CA TRP A 82 6.56 10.03 -15.69
C TRP A 82 6.56 11.47 -16.18
N GLU A 83 7.54 12.25 -15.75
CA GLU A 83 7.73 13.64 -16.13
C GLU A 83 9.19 13.89 -16.49
N SER A 84 9.43 14.74 -17.48
CA SER A 84 10.79 15.03 -17.98
C SER A 84 11.74 15.53 -16.90
N ARG A 85 11.23 16.16 -15.83
CA ARG A 85 12.02 16.60 -14.67
C ARG A 85 12.68 15.47 -13.88
N PHE A 86 12.35 14.21 -14.15
CA PHE A 86 12.95 13.03 -13.51
C PHE A 86 14.13 12.43 -14.29
N GLU A 87 14.32 12.82 -15.56
CA GLU A 87 15.29 12.17 -16.47
C GLU A 87 16.73 12.16 -15.95
N ASP A 88 17.13 13.21 -15.22
CA ASP A 88 18.51 13.36 -14.75
C ASP A 88 18.76 12.73 -13.37
N ASP A 89 17.71 12.27 -12.67
CA ASP A 89 17.81 11.76 -11.30
C ASP A 89 16.66 10.79 -11.02
N TYR A 90 16.87 9.51 -11.35
CA TYR A 90 15.95 8.42 -11.04
C TYR A 90 16.73 7.13 -10.76
N ALA A 91 16.12 6.23 -9.99
CA ALA A 91 16.71 4.93 -9.71
C ALA A 91 16.43 3.93 -10.85
N ILE A 92 17.28 2.90 -10.95
CA ILE A 92 17.06 1.74 -11.81
C ILE A 92 16.65 0.57 -10.90
N GLY A 93 15.60 -0.16 -11.26
CA GLY A 93 15.17 -1.36 -10.54
C GLY A 93 16.06 -2.55 -10.85
N TYR A 94 16.25 -3.44 -9.87
CA TYR A 94 17.08 -4.65 -10.00
C TYR A 94 16.30 -5.88 -9.57
N ASP A 95 16.31 -6.93 -10.39
CA ASP A 95 15.70 -8.22 -10.03
C ASP A 95 16.47 -8.94 -8.92
N GLU A 96 15.99 -10.12 -8.52
CA GLU A 96 16.58 -10.95 -7.46
C GLU A 96 18.02 -11.36 -7.79
N ALA A 97 18.35 -11.48 -9.08
CA ALA A 97 19.69 -11.79 -9.58
C ALA A 97 20.58 -10.55 -9.77
N GLN A 98 20.15 -9.38 -9.29
CA GLN A 98 20.83 -8.08 -9.43
C GLN A 98 20.97 -7.61 -10.88
N LYS A 99 20.15 -8.11 -11.79
CA LYS A 99 20.11 -7.64 -13.16
C LYS A 99 19.28 -6.35 -13.24
N PRO A 100 19.75 -5.31 -13.95
CA PRO A 100 18.98 -4.09 -14.13
C PRO A 100 17.73 -4.34 -14.99
N LEU A 101 16.58 -3.87 -14.52
CA LEU A 101 15.29 -3.90 -15.21
C LEU A 101 14.95 -2.57 -15.91
N GLY A 102 15.65 -1.50 -15.56
CA GLY A 102 15.33 -0.14 -16.01
C GLY A 102 14.28 0.52 -15.13
N HIS A 103 13.48 1.41 -15.71
CA HIS A 103 12.39 2.11 -15.05
C HIS A 103 11.20 2.28 -16.00
N ASP A 104 9.99 1.93 -15.56
CA ASP A 104 8.77 2.04 -16.36
C ASP A 104 8.24 3.49 -16.35
N LYS A 105 8.50 4.22 -17.45
CA LYS A 105 8.12 5.62 -17.63
C LYS A 105 6.64 5.77 -18.00
N ARG A 106 5.76 5.51 -17.04
CA ARG A 106 4.29 5.44 -17.24
C ARG A 106 3.70 6.80 -17.62
N GLU A 107 2.99 6.86 -18.75
CA GLU A 107 2.35 8.11 -19.21
C GLU A 107 1.02 8.41 -18.50
N ASN A 108 0.35 7.37 -17.97
CA ASN A 108 -1.01 7.47 -17.43
C ASN A 108 -1.06 7.10 -15.94
N PRO A 109 -1.70 7.94 -15.09
CA PRO A 109 -1.91 7.63 -13.68
C PRO A 109 -2.75 6.35 -13.45
N ARG A 110 -2.25 5.48 -12.58
CA ARG A 110 -2.94 4.30 -12.06
C ARG A 110 -2.84 4.29 -10.54
N ALA A 111 -3.98 4.51 -9.87
CA ALA A 111 -4.05 4.59 -8.41
C ALA A 111 -3.57 3.34 -7.68
N ALA A 112 -3.61 2.17 -8.33
CA ALA A 112 -3.11 0.92 -7.76
C ALA A 112 -1.58 0.79 -7.73
N GLY A 113 -0.82 1.69 -8.37
CA GLY A 113 0.64 1.64 -8.39
C GLY A 113 1.26 2.24 -9.65
N SER A 114 1.42 3.56 -9.69
CA SER A 114 2.17 4.25 -10.76
C SER A 114 2.91 5.49 -10.27
N MET A 115 3.03 5.65 -8.95
CA MET A 115 3.61 6.85 -8.37
C MET A 115 5.11 6.72 -8.25
N ASP A 116 5.83 7.66 -8.83
CA ASP A 116 7.24 7.90 -8.58
C ASP A 116 7.39 8.94 -7.48
N THR A 117 8.28 8.69 -6.53
CA THR A 117 8.53 9.57 -5.38
C THR A 117 9.97 9.41 -4.89
N THR A 118 10.42 10.35 -4.07
CA THR A 118 11.62 10.19 -3.23
C THR A 118 11.22 9.82 -1.80
N ILE A 119 12.18 9.29 -1.04
CA ILE A 119 11.99 9.04 0.39
C ILE A 119 11.66 10.33 1.16
N SER A 120 12.27 11.45 0.78
CA SER A 120 12.03 12.77 1.39
C SER A 120 10.61 13.26 1.14
N ASP A 121 10.10 13.14 -0.09
CA ASP A 121 8.73 13.53 -0.42
C ASP A 121 7.70 12.62 0.27
N TYR A 122 7.92 11.31 0.21
CA TYR A 122 7.01 10.36 0.85
C TYR A 122 6.98 10.54 2.37
N ALA A 123 8.12 10.90 2.99
CA ALA A 123 8.18 11.30 4.39
C ALA A 123 7.33 12.54 4.70
N ARG A 124 7.26 13.53 3.80
CA ARG A 124 6.35 14.69 3.96
C ARG A 124 4.89 14.25 3.94
N PHE A 125 4.51 13.36 3.02
CA PHE A 125 3.16 12.79 2.97
C PHE A 125 2.79 12.03 4.26
N VAL A 126 3.64 11.09 4.68
CA VAL A 126 3.43 10.30 5.90
C VAL A 126 3.34 11.19 7.13
N SER A 127 4.20 12.21 7.22
CA SER A 127 4.16 13.21 8.29
C SER A 127 2.87 14.03 8.28
N ALA A 128 2.37 14.41 7.11
CA ALA A 128 1.09 15.11 6.98
C ALA A 128 -0.10 14.24 7.44
N VAL A 129 -0.15 12.97 7.02
CA VAL A 129 -1.15 11.99 7.48
C VAL A 129 -1.10 11.81 9.00
N MET A 130 0.11 11.63 9.56
CA MET A 130 0.30 11.48 11.00
C MET A 130 -0.17 12.73 11.77
N GLN A 131 0.01 13.93 11.22
CA GLN A 131 -0.42 15.18 11.83
C GLN A 131 -1.87 15.57 11.50
N SER A 132 -2.60 14.79 10.70
CA SER A 132 -3.93 15.18 10.19
C SER A 132 -3.89 16.49 9.37
N LYS A 133 -2.76 16.81 8.73
CA LYS A 133 -2.62 17.99 7.86
C LYS A 133 -3.26 17.69 6.51
N GLY A 134 -4.12 18.58 6.02
CA GLY A 134 -4.93 18.36 4.81
C GLY A 134 -6.05 17.32 4.97
N LEU A 135 -6.01 16.50 6.03
CA LEU A 135 -7.00 15.48 6.37
C LEU A 135 -7.54 15.76 7.78
N GLY A 136 -8.71 16.39 7.89
CA GLY A 136 -9.29 16.73 9.21
C GLY A 136 -9.42 15.51 10.14
N ALA A 137 -9.34 15.75 11.47
CA ALA A 137 -9.26 14.69 12.49
C ALA A 137 -10.36 13.62 12.37
N ARG A 138 -11.59 14.02 12.03
CA ARG A 138 -12.71 13.10 11.76
C ARG A 138 -12.38 12.11 10.64
N PHE A 139 -11.83 12.59 9.52
CA PHE A 139 -11.52 11.74 8.38
C PHE A 139 -10.31 10.85 8.66
N LYS A 140 -9.30 11.34 9.38
CA LYS A 140 -8.21 10.48 9.85
C LYS A 140 -8.71 9.36 10.76
N SER A 141 -9.61 9.69 11.69
CA SER A 141 -10.20 8.69 12.58
C SER A 141 -11.01 7.63 11.81
N GLU A 142 -11.75 8.01 10.78
CA GLU A 142 -12.45 7.05 9.91
C GLU A 142 -11.49 6.23 9.04
N MET A 143 -10.44 6.85 8.51
CA MET A 143 -9.42 6.19 7.68
C MET A 143 -8.68 5.09 8.44
N LEU A 144 -8.36 5.34 9.72
CA LEU A 144 -7.61 4.41 10.58
C LEU A 144 -8.51 3.57 11.49
N LYS A 145 -9.83 3.59 11.26
CA LYS A 145 -10.77 2.68 11.94
C LYS A 145 -10.74 1.32 11.26
N PRO A 146 -10.62 0.20 12.00
CA PRO A 146 -10.73 -1.14 11.43
C PRO A 146 -12.04 -1.32 10.66
N GLN A 147 -11.96 -1.63 9.36
CA GLN A 147 -13.11 -1.93 8.51
C GLN A 147 -13.35 -3.43 8.40
N ILE A 148 -12.26 -4.22 8.35
CA ILE A 148 -12.30 -5.67 8.23
C ILE A 148 -11.11 -6.30 8.97
N ALA A 149 -11.36 -7.35 9.75
CA ALA A 149 -10.30 -8.14 10.37
C ALA A 149 -9.67 -9.09 9.34
N ILE A 150 -8.36 -9.32 9.45
CA ILE A 150 -7.60 -10.14 8.51
C ILE A 150 -7.24 -11.47 9.17
N PHE A 151 -7.89 -12.53 8.71
CA PHE A 151 -7.63 -13.91 9.16
C PHE A 151 -6.84 -14.73 8.15
N SER A 152 -6.43 -14.16 7.00
CA SER A 152 -5.62 -14.90 6.05
C SER A 152 -4.24 -15.19 6.62
N LYS A 153 -3.70 -16.38 6.34
CA LYS A 153 -2.35 -16.75 6.78
C LYS A 153 -1.26 -15.90 6.12
N TYR A 154 -1.48 -15.54 4.85
CA TYR A 154 -0.63 -14.66 4.06
C TYR A 154 -1.48 -13.58 3.37
N GLN A 155 -0.87 -12.47 2.97
CA GLN A 155 -1.51 -11.41 2.20
C GLN A 155 -1.85 -11.89 0.78
N PHE A 156 -0.93 -12.64 0.18
CA PHE A 156 -1.06 -13.25 -1.15
C PHE A 156 -0.92 -14.78 -1.07
N PRO A 157 -1.53 -15.53 -2.00
CA PRO A 157 -2.37 -15.07 -3.12
C PRO A 157 -3.75 -14.59 -2.65
N THR A 158 -4.41 -13.82 -3.52
CA THR A 158 -5.76 -13.27 -3.31
C THR A 158 -6.77 -13.83 -4.32
N PRO A 159 -7.90 -14.43 -3.91
CA PRO A 159 -8.38 -14.56 -2.52
C PRO A 159 -7.53 -15.53 -1.68
N PRO A 160 -7.53 -15.36 -0.35
CA PRO A 160 -6.72 -16.19 0.53
C PRO A 160 -7.18 -17.65 0.52
N ARG A 161 -6.21 -18.57 0.54
CA ARG A 161 -6.41 -20.02 0.55
C ARG A 161 -6.47 -20.61 1.96
N GLU A 162 -5.73 -20.01 2.88
CA GLU A 162 -5.58 -20.47 4.26
C GLU A 162 -5.94 -19.35 5.23
N THR A 163 -6.54 -19.72 6.37
CA THR A 163 -6.77 -18.82 7.49
C THR A 163 -5.93 -19.22 8.70
N THR A 164 -5.67 -18.25 9.58
CA THR A 164 -4.95 -18.44 10.84
C THR A 164 -5.56 -17.58 11.94
N ASP A 165 -5.37 -18.00 13.19
CA ASP A 165 -5.67 -17.20 14.39
C ASP A 165 -4.46 -16.38 14.87
N GLU A 166 -3.26 -16.60 14.32
CA GLU A 166 -2.04 -15.87 14.71
C GLU A 166 -2.21 -14.34 14.63
N ASN A 167 -2.94 -13.87 13.61
CA ASN A 167 -3.22 -12.45 13.39
C ASN A 167 -4.08 -11.80 14.48
N ARG A 168 -4.80 -12.60 15.29
CA ARG A 168 -5.62 -12.07 16.39
C ARG A 168 -4.76 -11.42 17.47
N ALA A 169 -3.56 -11.94 17.71
CA ALA A 169 -2.66 -11.43 18.74
C ALA A 169 -2.24 -9.98 18.51
N ILE A 170 -2.22 -9.54 17.25
CA ILE A 170 -1.90 -8.17 16.84
C ILE A 170 -3.13 -7.40 16.31
N GLU A 171 -4.34 -7.95 16.45
CA GLU A 171 -5.58 -7.38 15.89
C GLU A 171 -5.43 -6.94 14.41
N LEU A 172 -4.78 -7.76 13.58
CA LEU A 172 -4.51 -7.41 12.18
C LEU A 172 -5.82 -7.12 11.44
N SER A 173 -5.90 -5.96 10.82
CA SER A 173 -7.09 -5.48 10.12
C SER A 173 -6.71 -4.53 8.98
N TYR A 174 -7.69 -4.17 8.16
CA TYR A 174 -7.52 -3.13 7.15
C TYR A 174 -8.45 -1.94 7.42
N GLY A 175 -7.90 -0.74 7.30
CA GLY A 175 -8.61 0.53 7.33
C GLY A 175 -9.08 0.94 5.95
N LEU A 176 -9.11 2.25 5.69
CA LEU A 176 -9.33 2.78 4.34
C LEU A 176 -7.97 3.12 3.71
N GLY A 177 -7.43 2.20 2.92
CA GLY A 177 -6.14 2.35 2.25
C GLY A 177 -4.90 2.08 3.12
N TRP A 178 -5.06 1.59 4.36
CA TRP A 178 -3.96 1.29 5.27
C TRP A 178 -4.16 -0.06 5.96
N GLY A 179 -3.10 -0.86 6.08
CA GLY A 179 -3.06 -1.98 7.01
C GLY A 179 -2.99 -1.46 8.45
N LEU A 180 -3.61 -2.17 9.39
CA LEU A 180 -3.70 -1.78 10.80
C LEU A 180 -3.30 -2.97 11.68
N PHE A 181 -2.50 -2.72 12.70
CA PHE A 181 -2.20 -3.71 13.73
C PHE A 181 -1.97 -3.04 15.09
N ARG A 182 -1.83 -3.87 16.12
CA ARG A 182 -1.47 -3.47 17.47
C ARG A 182 -0.16 -4.12 17.88
N SER A 183 0.62 -3.35 18.62
CA SER A 183 1.79 -3.81 19.32
C SER A 183 1.76 -3.31 20.77
N PRO A 184 2.68 -3.77 21.64
CA PRO A 184 2.91 -3.19 22.96
C PRO A 184 3.22 -1.69 22.94
N TYR A 185 3.65 -1.13 21.79
CA TYR A 185 3.92 0.30 21.62
C TYR A 185 2.67 1.12 21.28
N GLY A 186 1.56 0.47 20.95
CA GLY A 186 0.28 1.10 20.62
C GLY A 186 -0.30 0.61 19.30
N LYS A 187 -1.24 1.39 18.76
CA LYS A 187 -1.83 1.14 17.44
C LYS A 187 -0.86 1.61 16.36
N ALA A 188 -0.71 0.79 15.33
CA ALA A 188 0.07 1.11 14.16
C ALA A 188 -0.78 1.01 12.90
N TYR A 189 -0.35 1.75 11.88
CA TYR A 189 -0.82 1.58 10.52
C TYR A 189 0.37 1.49 9.59
N PHE A 190 0.23 0.71 8.52
CA PHE A 190 1.30 0.42 7.59
C PHE A 190 0.80 0.37 6.16
N LYS A 191 1.73 0.56 5.23
CA LYS A 191 1.51 0.27 3.82
C LYS A 191 2.79 -0.18 3.16
N GLU A 192 2.62 -1.22 2.38
CA GLU A 192 3.60 -1.95 1.59
C GLU A 192 3.39 -1.74 0.09
N GLY A 193 4.44 -1.93 -0.68
CA GLY A 193 4.39 -1.96 -2.13
C GLY A 193 5.50 -2.83 -2.70
N HIS A 194 5.15 -3.61 -3.71
CA HIS A 194 6.05 -4.51 -4.41
C HIS A 194 5.74 -4.48 -5.91
N ASP A 195 6.76 -4.26 -6.72
CA ASP A 195 6.79 -4.39 -8.17
C ASP A 195 8.14 -5.02 -8.54
N ASP A 196 8.31 -5.52 -9.77
CA ASP A 196 9.57 -6.14 -10.16
C ASP A 196 10.72 -5.13 -10.05
N GLY A 197 11.68 -5.41 -9.16
CA GLY A 197 12.82 -4.53 -8.84
C GLY A 197 12.51 -3.36 -7.92
N TRP A 198 11.33 -3.31 -7.29
CA TRP A 198 10.93 -2.20 -6.41
C TRP A 198 10.18 -2.68 -5.18
N GLU A 199 10.66 -2.28 -4.02
CA GLU A 199 10.02 -2.60 -2.76
C GLU A 199 9.98 -1.39 -1.83
N ASN A 200 8.87 -1.23 -1.12
CA ASN A 200 8.74 -0.20 -0.10
C ASN A 200 7.84 -0.67 1.02
N HIS A 201 8.11 -0.15 2.21
CA HIS A 201 7.30 -0.38 3.37
C HIS A 201 7.30 0.86 4.27
N SER A 202 6.15 1.19 4.81
CA SER A 202 5.99 2.25 5.78
C SER A 202 5.20 1.76 6.98
N VAL A 203 5.65 2.09 8.19
CA VAL A 203 4.92 1.81 9.42
C VAL A 203 4.92 3.04 10.31
N CYS A 204 3.76 3.34 10.89
CA CYS A 204 3.52 4.56 11.64
C CYS A 204 2.87 4.27 12.99
N PHE A 205 3.47 4.82 14.04
CA PHE A 205 2.95 4.86 15.41
C PHE A 205 2.58 6.31 15.75
N ALA A 206 1.40 6.76 15.32
CA ALA A 206 1.01 8.18 15.42
C ALA A 206 1.03 8.73 16.86
N ASP A 207 0.61 7.92 17.84
CA ASP A 207 0.61 8.31 19.27
C ASP A 207 2.03 8.54 19.80
N LYS A 208 3.04 7.90 19.18
CA LYS A 208 4.46 8.04 19.51
C LYS A 208 5.16 9.06 18.62
N LYS A 209 4.48 9.59 17.59
CA LYS A 209 5.06 10.46 16.56
C LYS A 209 6.27 9.83 15.84
N ILE A 210 6.23 8.50 15.68
CA ILE A 210 7.28 7.72 15.01
C ILE A 210 6.70 7.17 13.70
N ALA A 211 7.46 7.30 12.62
CA ALA A 211 7.20 6.62 11.37
C ALA A 211 8.53 6.15 10.78
N ILE A 212 8.57 4.93 10.26
CA ILE A 212 9.69 4.38 9.51
C ILE A 212 9.23 4.17 8.07
N ILE A 213 10.06 4.59 7.12
CA ILE A 213 9.84 4.47 5.68
C ILE A 213 11.08 3.81 5.11
N LEU A 214 10.86 2.72 4.38
CA LEU A 214 11.89 1.93 3.72
C LEU A 214 11.55 1.90 2.23
N MET A 215 12.53 2.17 1.39
CA MET A 215 12.41 2.12 -0.07
C MET A 215 13.66 1.46 -0.63
N SER A 216 13.46 0.51 -1.55
CA SER A 216 14.49 -0.26 -2.22
C SER A 216 14.19 -0.32 -3.72
N ASN A 217 15.24 -0.19 -4.52
CA ASN A 217 15.22 -0.43 -5.96
C ASN A 217 15.73 -1.84 -6.29
N SER A 218 15.52 -2.81 -5.41
CA SER A 218 15.85 -4.22 -5.60
C SER A 218 14.71 -5.10 -5.13
N SER A 219 14.41 -6.19 -5.87
CA SER A 219 13.50 -7.27 -5.46
C SER A 219 13.96 -8.07 -4.23
N ASN A 220 15.12 -7.74 -3.66
CA ASN A 220 15.65 -8.37 -2.44
C ASN A 220 15.57 -7.44 -1.21
N GLY A 221 14.96 -6.26 -1.32
CA GLY A 221 14.97 -5.23 -0.29
C GLY A 221 14.19 -5.59 0.98
N ASP A 222 13.08 -6.31 0.84
CA ASP A 222 12.21 -6.75 1.93
C ASP A 222 12.95 -7.64 2.94
N SER A 223 14.00 -8.32 2.49
CA SER A 223 14.82 -9.24 3.27
C SER A 223 15.53 -8.60 4.46
N ILE A 224 15.67 -7.27 4.48
CA ILE A 224 16.26 -6.53 5.60
C ILE A 224 15.23 -5.67 6.36
N PHE A 225 13.99 -5.55 5.89
CA PHE A 225 13.01 -4.63 6.48
C PHE A 225 12.66 -5.01 7.93
N LYS A 226 12.50 -6.30 8.20
CA LYS A 226 12.25 -6.80 9.56
C LYS A 226 13.37 -6.37 10.52
N GLU A 227 14.62 -6.66 10.19
CA GLU A 227 15.76 -6.36 11.05
C GLU A 227 15.96 -4.85 11.23
N LEU A 228 15.68 -4.03 10.21
CA LEU A 228 15.69 -2.59 10.32
C LEU A 228 14.62 -2.08 11.31
N LEU A 229 13.39 -2.59 11.24
CA LEU A 229 12.32 -2.22 12.18
C LEU A 229 12.65 -2.63 13.62
N GLU A 230 13.18 -3.84 13.80
CA GLU A 230 13.62 -4.33 15.11
C GLU A 230 14.78 -3.49 15.67
N THR A 231 15.73 -3.07 14.82
CA THR A 231 16.90 -2.29 15.25
C THR A 231 16.55 -0.83 15.55
N LEU A 232 15.78 -0.19 14.68
CA LEU A 232 15.51 1.25 14.74
C LEU A 232 14.48 1.60 15.81
N ILE A 233 13.43 0.77 15.96
CA ILE A 233 12.27 1.09 16.81
C ILE A 233 11.82 -0.08 17.69
N GLN A 234 12.60 -1.17 17.76
CA GLN A 234 12.28 -2.38 18.54
C GLN A 234 10.93 -3.00 18.16
N ASP A 235 10.47 -2.78 16.92
CA ASP A 235 9.22 -3.31 16.43
C ASP A 235 9.39 -4.76 15.94
N LYS A 236 8.77 -5.68 16.68
CA LYS A 236 8.72 -7.12 16.38
C LYS A 236 7.31 -7.57 15.96
N HIS A 237 6.41 -6.62 15.75
CA HIS A 237 4.97 -6.86 15.60
C HIS A 237 4.42 -6.48 14.24
N THR A 238 5.15 -5.68 13.45
CA THR A 238 4.87 -5.51 12.01
C THR A 238 4.69 -6.90 11.37
N PRO A 239 3.60 -7.14 10.61
CA PRO A 239 3.19 -8.48 10.20
C PRO A 239 3.99 -9.03 8.99
N TRP A 240 5.32 -8.93 9.01
CA TRP A 240 6.20 -9.32 7.90
C TRP A 240 6.02 -10.79 7.46
N LYS A 241 5.66 -11.70 8.38
CA LYS A 241 5.31 -13.10 8.06
C LYS A 241 4.06 -13.20 7.20
N TRP A 242 3.04 -12.41 7.52
CA TRP A 242 1.81 -12.35 6.75
C TRP A 242 2.05 -11.69 5.38
N GLU A 243 2.91 -10.69 5.31
CA GLU A 243 3.38 -10.08 4.06
C GLU A 243 4.28 -11.02 3.24
N ASN A 244 4.69 -12.15 3.83
CA ASN A 244 5.56 -13.17 3.23
C ASN A 244 6.97 -12.66 2.91
N TYR A 245 7.46 -11.67 3.67
CA TYR A 245 8.85 -11.21 3.59
C TYR A 245 9.78 -12.26 4.18
N LYS A 246 10.88 -12.54 3.46
CA LYS A 246 11.88 -13.54 3.85
C LYS A 246 13.14 -12.86 4.37
N PRO A 247 13.42 -12.90 5.68
CA PRO A 247 14.63 -12.31 6.23
C PRO A 247 15.91 -12.84 5.55
N TYR A 248 16.90 -11.97 5.35
CA TYR A 248 18.14 -12.29 4.63
C TYR A 248 18.90 -13.49 5.23
N ASN A 249 18.74 -13.76 6.52
CA ASN A 249 19.36 -14.87 7.24
C ASN A 249 18.54 -16.18 7.20
N GLN A 250 17.44 -16.20 6.45
CA GLN A 250 16.56 -17.36 6.23
C GLN A 250 16.45 -17.74 4.75
N VAL A 251 17.24 -17.12 3.89
CA VAL A 251 17.36 -17.48 2.47
C VAL A 251 18.35 -18.66 2.39
N ASN A 252 17.82 -19.87 2.25
CA ASN A 252 18.59 -21.06 1.89
C ASN A 252 18.87 -21.09 0.39
#